data_AF-A0A2P6TXM8-F1
#
_entry.id   AF-A0A2P6TXM8-F1
#
_cell.length_a   1.000
_cell.length_b   1.000
_cell.length_c   1.000
_cell.angle_alpha   90.00
_cell.angle_beta   90.00
_cell.angle_gamma   90.00
#
_symmetry.space_group_name_H-M   'P 1'
#
loop_
_entity.id
_entity.type
_entity.pdbx_description
1 polymer ?
#
loop_
_entity_poly.entity_id
_entity_poly.type
_entity_poly.pdbx_seq_one_letter_code
_entity_poly.pdbx_strand_id
1 'polypeptide(L)'
;MWSRRAAAVQLLLAALLLAGGGSNTAAAPDATSPVVPADSFLNANGLPLLMPTNRTTDGRRWLFELPRDPVGTLVMLHRCGRNAEDFWPPSEVCPQCIGMPEGVSIAKQALARGYALVALNSADRRVGSGARCWSWASDAAFVKDLVEEFRKEHDLQNKPLFFTGCSSGGSLALRLPGIMKLDGVFSVAIGLEQGAFPLSSQGAKLKDPYPPSVLIHFTADKSTDAKVKGMLETMERKRVPGVEQLVAEKPITPDFFSTRDPMISLALSQRLHSAFKNELQILNESDYLIPDKVDGRAPWDALLRQQLPAWLKELLVQQLALKNASTLAQAQRALGAAGDDLLRIQEVSADTGEAEEAATNAEDANPNFSDSDGVSSSSGGEDPYLSAKLLDQHIKEEIGLAWGRHANDGDYTTAALIWLERCGRANYPNLAERWVPAVPASLSPVRTVEGGEISAAWRICSAAVGKPLPMTPIGDSVGMKPDGKTAPAEDPQGAAAALGSGTSGGCSRASSMVAAAAAALAAAAALLL
;
A
#
# COMPACT_ATOMS: atom_id res chain seq x y z
N MET A 1 49.14 -7.80 -57.56
CA MET A 1 48.93 -6.33 -57.59
C MET A 1 47.45 -5.94 -57.70
N TRP A 2 46.53 -6.74 -57.13
CA TRP A 2 45.07 -6.64 -57.30
C TRP A 2 44.31 -6.82 -55.97
N SER A 3 44.84 -6.31 -54.84
CA SER A 3 44.08 -6.29 -53.57
C SER A 3 44.21 -5.01 -52.74
N ARG A 4 44.87 -3.97 -53.26
CA ARG A 4 45.03 -2.68 -52.54
C ARG A 4 44.11 -1.56 -53.01
N ARG A 5 43.25 -1.79 -54.01
CA ARG A 5 42.28 -0.79 -54.50
C ARG A 5 40.84 -0.97 -53.99
N ALA A 6 40.52 -2.10 -53.35
CA ALA A 6 39.19 -2.31 -52.75
C ALA A 6 39.04 -1.67 -51.36
N ALA A 7 40.12 -1.58 -50.57
CA ALA A 7 40.09 -1.00 -49.23
C ALA A 7 39.97 0.54 -49.21
N ALA A 8 40.39 1.22 -50.28
CA ALA A 8 40.33 2.69 -50.35
C ALA A 8 38.94 3.23 -50.70
N VAL A 9 38.07 2.42 -51.33
CA VAL A 9 36.71 2.84 -51.70
C VAL A 9 35.72 2.65 -50.54
N GLN A 10 35.94 1.68 -49.65
CA GLN A 10 35.11 1.51 -48.44
C GLN A 10 35.36 2.58 -47.36
N LEU A 11 36.58 3.13 -47.28
CA LEU A 11 36.90 4.20 -46.32
C LEU A 11 36.36 5.58 -46.72
N LEU A 12 36.13 5.84 -48.01
CA LEU A 12 35.53 7.09 -48.49
C LEU A 12 33.99 7.11 -48.39
N LEU A 13 33.32 5.95 -48.39
CA LEU A 13 31.89 5.83 -48.13
C LEU A 13 31.53 5.93 -46.65
N ALA A 14 32.43 5.54 -45.74
CA ALA A 14 32.25 5.75 -44.30
C ALA A 14 32.42 7.23 -43.89
N ALA A 15 33.24 8.00 -44.62
CA ALA A 15 33.45 9.42 -44.34
C ALA A 15 32.31 10.33 -44.84
N LEU A 16 31.54 9.92 -45.86
CA LEU A 16 30.39 10.70 -46.34
C LEU A 16 29.09 10.46 -45.54
N LEU A 17 29.02 9.40 -44.73
CA LEU A 17 27.86 9.13 -43.85
C LEU A 17 27.97 9.83 -42.47
N LEU A 18 29.09 10.50 -42.17
CA LEU A 18 29.31 11.24 -40.92
C LEU A 18 29.12 12.76 -41.05
N ALA A 19 28.72 13.26 -42.23
CA ALA A 19 28.46 14.69 -42.47
C ALA A 19 26.96 15.06 -42.57
N GLY A 20 26.06 14.11 -42.29
CA GLY A 20 24.63 14.36 -42.11
C GLY A 20 24.36 14.95 -40.72
N GLY A 21 24.82 16.18 -40.48
CA GLY A 21 24.55 16.94 -39.27
C GLY A 21 23.07 17.26 -39.14
N GLY A 22 22.31 16.32 -38.56
CA GLY A 22 21.04 16.63 -37.94
C GLY A 22 21.31 17.55 -36.77
N SER A 23 20.78 18.77 -36.83
CA SER A 23 20.77 19.72 -35.73
C SER A 23 20.06 19.09 -34.54
N ASN A 24 20.81 18.41 -33.67
CA ASN A 24 20.39 18.11 -32.30
C ASN A 24 20.37 19.46 -31.56
N THR A 25 19.32 20.24 -31.78
CA THR A 25 18.85 21.17 -30.76
C THR A 25 18.46 20.30 -29.58
N ALA A 26 19.41 20.08 -28.67
CA ALA A 26 19.10 19.64 -27.32
C ALA A 26 18.00 20.58 -26.84
N ALA A 27 16.78 20.06 -26.73
CA ALA A 27 15.69 20.80 -26.14
C ALA A 27 16.21 21.29 -24.79
N ALA A 28 16.17 22.62 -24.59
CA ALA A 28 16.47 23.19 -23.29
C ALA A 28 15.63 22.43 -22.25
N PRO A 29 16.22 22.00 -21.11
CA PRO A 29 15.46 21.32 -20.08
C PRO A 29 14.24 22.17 -19.75
N ASP A 30 13.06 21.55 -19.86
CA ASP A 30 11.78 22.21 -19.65
C ASP A 30 11.79 22.82 -18.24
N ALA A 31 11.83 24.15 -18.17
CA ALA A 31 11.99 24.94 -16.94
C ALA A 31 10.74 24.90 -16.03
N THR A 32 9.90 23.89 -16.21
CA THR A 32 8.61 23.69 -15.54
C THR A 32 8.60 22.46 -14.63
N SER A 33 9.71 21.74 -14.51
CA SER A 33 9.80 20.69 -13.49
C SER A 33 9.71 21.35 -12.10
N PRO A 34 8.75 20.95 -11.25
CA PRO A 34 8.59 21.53 -9.92
C PRO A 34 9.91 21.47 -9.17
N VAL A 35 10.30 22.59 -8.57
CA VAL A 35 11.57 22.67 -7.83
C VAL A 35 11.32 22.01 -6.49
N VAL A 36 11.51 20.69 -6.45
CA VAL A 36 11.48 19.94 -5.21
C VAL A 36 12.62 20.48 -4.32
N PRO A 37 12.35 20.81 -3.04
CA PRO A 37 13.39 21.26 -2.11
C PRO A 37 14.59 20.32 -2.10
N ALA A 38 15.80 20.88 -2.06
CA ALA A 38 17.05 20.12 -2.09
C ALA A 38 17.21 19.16 -0.90
N ASP A 39 16.41 19.33 0.15
CA ASP A 39 16.37 18.55 1.39
C ASP A 39 15.12 17.65 1.50
N SER A 40 14.37 17.48 0.41
CA SER A 40 13.12 16.69 0.35
C SER A 40 13.26 15.19 0.64
N PHE A 41 14.49 14.70 0.74
CA PHE A 41 14.81 13.34 1.17
C PHE A 41 15.01 13.23 2.69
N LEU A 42 14.91 14.34 3.43
CA LEU A 42 15.03 14.39 4.89
C LEU A 42 13.67 14.56 5.57
N ASN A 43 13.54 13.96 6.74
CA ASN A 43 12.48 14.25 7.68
C ASN A 43 12.77 15.55 8.47
N ALA A 44 11.82 15.96 9.31
CA ALA A 44 11.91 17.17 10.11
C ALA A 44 13.06 17.15 11.14
N ASN A 45 13.54 15.96 11.52
CA ASN A 45 14.69 15.79 12.41
C ASN A 45 16.03 15.79 11.64
N GLY A 46 16.01 16.00 10.33
CA GLY A 46 17.21 15.97 9.50
C GLY A 46 17.77 14.57 9.23
N LEU A 47 17.01 13.51 9.54
CA LEU A 47 17.35 12.14 9.16
C LEU A 47 16.79 11.84 7.77
N PRO A 48 17.35 10.87 7.02
CA PRO A 48 16.71 10.36 5.81
C PRO A 48 15.27 9.92 6.05
N LEU A 49 14.40 10.06 5.06
CA LEU A 49 13.03 9.53 5.12
C LEU A 49 13.01 8.01 5.33
N LEU A 50 11.90 7.50 5.86
CA LEU A 50 11.71 6.13 6.39
C LEU A 50 12.46 5.87 7.70
N MET A 51 12.73 6.92 8.48
CA MET A 51 13.36 6.86 9.79
C MET A 51 12.38 7.41 10.83
N PRO A 52 11.43 6.59 11.32
CA PRO A 52 10.35 7.07 12.15
C PRO A 52 10.83 7.43 13.56
N THR A 53 10.06 8.28 14.23
CA THR A 53 10.12 8.47 15.67
C THR A 53 9.17 7.49 16.36
N ASN A 54 9.67 6.80 17.38
CA ASN A 54 8.89 5.86 18.19
C ASN A 54 8.43 6.55 19.50
N ARG A 55 7.18 6.33 19.90
CA ARG A 55 6.59 6.84 21.14
C ARG A 55 5.67 5.79 21.77
N THR A 56 5.43 5.95 23.07
CA THR A 56 4.46 5.15 23.82
C THR A 56 3.55 6.08 24.60
N THR A 57 2.24 5.88 24.47
CA THR A 57 1.21 6.61 25.23
C THR A 57 0.24 5.60 25.80
N ASP A 58 -0.04 5.66 27.11
CA ASP A 58 -0.92 4.73 27.82
C ASP A 58 -0.56 3.24 27.58
N GLY A 59 0.74 2.94 27.54
CA GLY A 59 1.25 1.60 27.28
C GLY A 59 1.01 1.10 25.86
N ARG A 60 0.68 1.99 24.91
CA ARG A 60 0.54 1.65 23.50
C ARG A 60 1.59 2.36 22.67
N ARG A 61 2.38 1.56 21.96
CA ARG A 61 3.36 2.07 21.02
C ARG A 61 2.70 2.66 19.78
N TRP A 62 3.28 3.75 19.29
CA TRP A 62 2.96 4.35 18.00
C TRP A 62 4.22 4.96 17.39
N LEU A 63 4.24 5.02 16.06
CA LEU A 63 5.34 5.53 15.27
C LEU A 63 4.84 6.66 14.40
N PHE A 64 5.67 7.66 14.18
CA PHE A 64 5.35 8.74 13.26
C PHE A 64 6.57 9.23 12.51
N GLU A 65 6.33 9.84 11.36
CA GLU A 65 7.38 10.48 10.57
C GLU A 65 6.86 11.77 9.95
N LEU A 66 7.59 12.87 10.18
CA LEU A 66 7.28 14.18 9.66
C LEU A 66 8.23 14.48 8.49
N PRO A 67 7.77 14.54 7.22
CA PRO A 67 8.58 15.14 6.18
C PRO A 67 8.73 16.64 6.43
N ARG A 68 9.71 17.30 5.79
CA ARG A 68 9.80 18.77 5.82
C ARG A 68 8.55 19.40 5.18
N ASP A 69 7.98 20.40 5.86
CA ASP A 69 6.76 21.11 5.46
C ASP A 69 5.59 20.17 5.09
N PRO A 70 5.07 19.38 6.05
CA PRO A 70 4.04 18.38 5.76
C PRO A 70 2.77 19.02 5.18
N VAL A 71 2.15 18.38 4.19
CA VAL A 71 0.91 18.87 3.54
C VAL A 71 -0.35 18.49 4.29
N GLY A 72 -0.26 17.50 5.17
CA GLY A 72 -1.38 16.90 5.89
C GLY A 72 -0.89 15.71 6.70
N THR A 73 -1.84 14.97 7.26
CA THR A 73 -1.57 13.78 8.06
C THR A 73 -2.26 12.57 7.44
N LEU A 74 -1.52 11.48 7.25
CA LEU A 74 -2.06 10.15 6.97
C LEU A 74 -1.87 9.27 8.21
N VAL A 75 -2.98 8.82 8.77
CA VAL A 75 -2.97 7.83 9.87
C VAL A 75 -3.18 6.44 9.29
N MET A 76 -2.30 5.50 9.65
CA MET A 76 -2.24 4.14 9.11
C MET A 76 -2.53 3.12 10.21
N LEU A 77 -3.59 2.33 10.02
CA LEU A 77 -4.06 1.35 10.99
C LEU A 77 -3.84 -0.07 10.46
N HIS A 78 -3.01 -0.85 11.16
CA HIS A 78 -2.62 -2.20 10.76
C HIS A 78 -3.81 -3.18 10.72
N ARG A 79 -3.67 -4.32 10.01
CA ARG A 79 -4.64 -5.43 10.09
C ARG A 79 -4.49 -6.25 11.37
N CYS A 80 -5.38 -7.20 11.62
CA CYS A 80 -5.18 -8.17 12.69
C CYS A 80 -3.85 -8.93 12.56
N GLY A 81 -3.22 -9.27 13.70
CA GLY A 81 -1.93 -9.97 13.76
C GLY A 81 -0.71 -9.12 13.37
N ARG A 82 -0.92 -7.85 13.04
CA ARG A 82 0.09 -6.90 12.55
C ARG A 82 0.32 -5.77 13.56
N ASN A 83 1.25 -4.88 13.26
CA ASN A 83 1.67 -3.80 14.16
C ASN A 83 1.94 -2.48 13.41
N ALA A 84 2.11 -1.38 14.15
CA ALA A 84 2.54 -0.09 13.60
C ALA A 84 3.93 -0.15 12.94
N GLU A 85 4.79 -1.03 13.45
CA GLU A 85 6.15 -1.33 12.98
C GLU A 85 6.21 -1.90 11.56
N ASP A 86 5.07 -2.29 10.99
CA ASP A 86 4.99 -2.85 9.64
C ASP A 86 5.15 -1.78 8.55
N PHE A 87 4.93 -0.50 8.86
CA PHE A 87 4.92 0.58 7.87
C PHE A 87 6.31 1.17 7.56
N TRP A 88 7.33 0.80 8.33
CA TRP A 88 8.70 1.28 8.12
C TRP A 88 9.66 0.11 8.00
N PRO A 89 10.67 0.20 7.11
CA PRO A 89 11.72 -0.80 7.06
C PRO A 89 12.48 -0.81 8.39
N PRO A 90 13.07 -1.96 8.75
CA PRO A 90 14.00 -2.02 9.85
C PRO A 90 15.18 -1.04 9.65
N SER A 91 15.59 -0.34 10.72
CA SER A 91 16.70 0.63 10.67
C SER A 91 17.37 0.79 12.03
N GLU A 92 18.44 1.59 12.11
CA GLU A 92 19.11 1.89 13.38
C GLU A 92 18.21 2.65 14.36
N VAL A 93 17.36 3.55 13.87
CA VAL A 93 16.42 4.30 14.72
C VAL A 93 15.13 3.53 15.02
N CYS A 94 14.86 2.46 14.26
CA CYS A 94 13.74 1.58 14.47
C CYS A 94 14.16 0.11 14.28
N PRO A 95 14.97 -0.46 15.19
CA PRO A 95 15.40 -1.85 15.10
C PRO A 95 14.23 -2.85 15.22
N GLN A 96 13.14 -2.44 15.87
CA GLN A 96 11.89 -3.19 16.01
C GLN A 96 10.98 -3.13 14.78
N CYS A 97 11.24 -2.23 13.84
CA CYS A 97 10.47 -2.12 12.60
C CYS A 97 10.59 -3.42 11.79
N ILE A 98 9.49 -3.85 11.17
CA ILE A 98 9.40 -5.10 10.40
C ILE A 98 9.48 -4.80 8.91
N GLY A 99 8.82 -3.74 8.45
CA GLY A 99 8.88 -3.29 7.07
C GLY A 99 8.10 -4.13 6.08
N MET A 100 6.90 -4.58 6.46
CA MET A 100 6.03 -5.36 5.59
C MET A 100 5.83 -4.67 4.23
N PRO A 101 5.95 -5.38 3.08
CA PRO A 101 6.10 -4.74 1.77
C PRO A 101 4.96 -3.78 1.44
N GLU A 102 3.72 -4.17 1.72
CA GLU A 102 2.55 -3.34 1.45
C GLU A 102 2.44 -2.14 2.39
N GLY A 103 2.82 -2.33 3.66
CA GLY A 103 2.90 -1.23 4.64
C GLY A 103 3.94 -0.18 4.23
N VAL A 104 5.14 -0.63 3.86
CA VAL A 104 6.21 0.24 3.39
C VAL A 104 5.86 0.92 2.07
N SER A 105 5.15 0.23 1.17
CA SER A 105 4.63 0.82 -0.07
C SER A 105 3.69 2.01 0.20
N ILE A 106 2.76 1.85 1.17
CA ILE A 106 1.87 2.94 1.61
C ILE A 106 2.69 4.11 2.15
N ALA A 107 3.63 3.84 3.06
CA ALA A 107 4.46 4.87 3.70
C ALA A 107 5.29 5.65 2.67
N LYS A 108 5.98 4.96 1.76
CA LYS A 108 6.77 5.57 0.68
C LYS A 108 5.92 6.49 -0.20
N GLN A 109 4.76 6.02 -0.66
CA GLN A 109 3.88 6.83 -1.49
C GLN A 109 3.35 8.06 -0.75
N ALA A 110 2.97 7.92 0.51
CA ALA A 110 2.46 9.03 1.31
C ALA A 110 3.56 10.07 1.62
N LEU A 111 4.78 9.64 1.94
CA LEU A 111 5.94 10.53 2.11
C LEU A 111 6.33 11.24 0.82
N ALA A 112 6.29 10.54 -0.32
CA ALA A 112 6.55 11.14 -1.63
C ALA A 112 5.51 12.22 -1.99
N ARG A 113 4.32 12.16 -1.38
CA ARG A 113 3.30 13.21 -1.44
C ARG A 113 3.42 14.27 -0.34
N GLY A 114 4.36 14.10 0.58
CA GLY A 114 4.68 15.03 1.66
C GLY A 114 3.73 14.96 2.86
N TYR A 115 3.06 13.82 3.09
CA TYR A 115 2.22 13.63 4.27
C TYR A 115 3.06 13.30 5.51
N ALA A 116 2.69 13.89 6.65
CA ALA A 116 3.08 13.36 7.94
C ALA A 116 2.39 12.00 8.14
N LEU A 117 3.16 11.01 8.58
CA LEU A 117 2.67 9.65 8.80
C LEU A 117 2.52 9.38 10.29
N VAL A 118 1.45 8.69 10.68
CA VAL A 118 1.25 8.16 12.03
C VAL A 118 0.73 6.74 11.93
N ALA A 119 1.35 5.79 12.60
CA ALA A 119 0.84 4.43 12.78
C ALA A 119 0.82 4.07 14.26
N LEU A 120 -0.20 3.32 14.68
CA LEU A 120 -0.44 3.02 16.10
C LEU A 120 -0.70 1.54 16.28
N ASN A 121 -0.35 1.00 17.45
CA ASN A 121 -0.73 -0.35 17.84
C ASN A 121 -2.14 -0.37 18.47
N SER A 122 -2.91 -1.41 18.14
CA SER A 122 -4.21 -1.69 18.78
C SER A 122 -4.08 -2.03 20.26
N ALA A 123 -5.14 -1.83 21.04
CA ALA A 123 -5.23 -2.23 22.45
C ALA A 123 -4.99 -3.73 22.68
N ASP A 124 -5.53 -4.57 21.79
CA ASP A 124 -5.28 -6.01 21.85
C ASP A 124 -3.83 -6.27 21.47
N ARG A 125 -3.04 -6.81 22.40
CA ARG A 125 -1.63 -7.19 22.17
C ARG A 125 -1.41 -8.70 22.25
N ARG A 126 -2.47 -9.51 22.32
CA ARG A 126 -2.36 -10.97 22.29
C ARG A 126 -1.67 -11.45 21.00
N VAL A 127 -1.21 -12.69 21.00
CA VAL A 127 -0.53 -13.32 19.86
C VAL A 127 -1.43 -14.38 19.25
N GLY A 128 -1.36 -14.55 17.92
CA GLY A 128 -2.08 -15.59 17.20
C GLY A 128 -3.17 -15.06 16.27
N SER A 129 -3.90 -16.00 15.65
CA SER A 129 -4.96 -15.69 14.70
C SER A 129 -6.10 -14.93 15.37
N GLY A 130 -6.46 -13.76 14.81
CA GLY A 130 -7.49 -12.90 15.36
C GLY A 130 -7.08 -12.08 16.59
N ALA A 131 -5.79 -12.05 16.93
CA ALA A 131 -5.25 -11.12 17.91
C ALA A 131 -4.73 -9.84 17.25
N ARG A 132 -4.35 -8.83 18.05
CA ARG A 132 -3.91 -7.51 17.56
C ARG A 132 -4.89 -6.88 16.58
N CYS A 133 -6.17 -7.04 16.88
CA CYS A 133 -7.24 -6.45 16.11
C CYS A 133 -7.70 -5.16 16.78
N TRP A 134 -8.14 -4.22 15.95
CA TRP A 134 -8.81 -3.02 16.40
C TRP A 134 -10.23 -3.32 16.89
N SER A 135 -10.63 -2.64 17.95
CA SER A 135 -11.97 -2.69 18.52
C SER A 135 -12.51 -1.27 18.71
N TRP A 136 -13.78 -1.06 18.37
CA TRP A 136 -14.38 0.27 18.58
C TRP A 136 -14.34 0.70 20.05
N ALA A 137 -14.64 -0.23 20.96
CA ALA A 137 -14.76 0.04 22.39
C ALA A 137 -13.43 0.44 23.05
N SER A 138 -12.31 -0.17 22.64
CA SER A 138 -11.02 0.02 23.31
C SER A 138 -10.11 0.99 22.58
N ASP A 139 -10.33 1.24 21.28
CA ASP A 139 -9.37 1.96 20.44
C ASP A 139 -9.85 3.31 19.93
N ALA A 140 -11.16 3.48 19.70
CA ALA A 140 -11.66 4.65 18.97
C ALA A 140 -11.35 5.99 19.67
N ALA A 141 -11.60 6.07 20.99
CA ALA A 141 -11.31 7.28 21.77
C ALA A 141 -9.80 7.57 21.82
N PHE A 142 -9.00 6.54 22.10
CA PHE A 142 -7.53 6.66 22.14
C PHE A 142 -6.96 7.16 20.80
N VAL A 143 -7.37 6.56 19.68
CA VAL A 143 -6.90 6.96 18.35
C VAL A 143 -7.30 8.41 18.04
N LYS A 144 -8.55 8.79 18.33
CA LYS A 144 -9.00 10.17 18.16
C LYS A 144 -8.13 11.14 18.96
N ASP A 145 -7.99 10.91 20.26
CA ASP A 145 -7.35 11.86 21.16
C ASP A 145 -5.84 11.99 20.86
N LEU A 146 -5.17 10.86 20.57
CA LEU A 146 -3.77 10.87 20.17
C LEU A 146 -3.55 11.62 18.84
N VAL A 147 -4.39 11.38 17.83
CA VAL A 147 -4.25 12.06 16.53
C VAL A 147 -4.56 13.55 16.64
N GLU A 148 -5.52 13.95 17.47
CA GLU A 148 -5.81 15.36 17.75
C GLU A 148 -4.63 16.06 18.45
N GLU A 149 -4.01 15.42 19.45
CA GLU A 149 -2.85 15.98 20.14
C GLU A 149 -1.62 16.00 19.23
N PHE A 150 -1.33 14.94 18.48
CA PHE A 150 -0.24 14.89 17.50
C PHE A 150 -0.33 16.03 16.48
N ARG A 151 -1.53 16.23 15.91
CA ARG A 151 -1.74 17.34 14.96
C ARG A 151 -1.60 18.70 15.61
N LYS A 152 -1.90 18.79 16.91
CA LYS A 152 -1.73 20.03 17.67
C LYS A 152 -0.27 20.33 17.97
N GLU A 153 0.49 19.32 18.35
CA GLU A 153 1.93 19.40 18.62
C GLU A 153 2.74 19.84 17.40
N HIS A 154 2.31 19.44 16.19
CA HIS A 154 3.05 19.68 14.94
C HIS A 154 2.37 20.70 14.00
N ASP A 155 1.45 21.52 14.50
CA ASP A 155 0.76 22.58 13.72
C ASP A 155 0.04 22.06 12.44
N LEU A 156 -0.58 20.88 12.53
CA LEU A 156 -1.28 20.20 11.43
C LEU A 156 -2.82 20.30 11.52
N GLN A 157 -3.37 21.04 12.48
CA GLN A 157 -4.82 21.12 12.73
C GLN A 157 -5.60 21.71 11.54
N ASN A 158 -4.96 22.58 10.76
CA ASN A 158 -5.54 23.25 9.59
C ASN A 158 -5.17 22.60 8.25
N LYS A 159 -4.61 21.39 8.29
CA LYS A 159 -4.20 20.60 7.11
C LYS A 159 -5.09 19.36 6.99
N PRO A 160 -5.22 18.76 5.78
CA PRO A 160 -6.03 17.56 5.59
C PRO A 160 -5.62 16.42 6.52
N LEU A 161 -6.61 15.74 7.09
CA LEU A 161 -6.47 14.53 7.87
C LEU A 161 -7.12 13.34 7.16
N PHE A 162 -6.30 12.39 6.74
CA PHE A 162 -6.72 11.16 6.09
C PHE A 162 -6.40 9.94 6.94
N PHE A 163 -7.22 8.91 6.79
CA PHE A 163 -7.02 7.61 7.41
C PHE A 163 -6.95 6.50 6.36
N THR A 164 -6.09 5.53 6.62
CA THR A 164 -6.10 4.25 5.94
C THR A 164 -5.97 3.10 6.94
N GLY A 165 -6.45 1.94 6.53
CA GLY A 165 -6.21 0.71 7.24
C GLY A 165 -6.73 -0.50 6.50
N CYS A 166 -6.18 -1.66 6.85
CA CYS A 166 -6.56 -2.94 6.29
C CYS A 166 -7.42 -3.74 7.28
N SER A 167 -8.46 -4.43 6.81
CA SER A 167 -9.27 -5.34 7.65
C SER A 167 -9.82 -4.63 8.91
N SER A 168 -9.48 -5.07 10.13
CA SER A 168 -9.90 -4.42 11.37
C SER A 168 -9.45 -2.95 11.49
N GLY A 169 -8.26 -2.60 10.98
CA GLY A 169 -7.79 -1.22 10.93
C GLY A 169 -8.62 -0.35 9.98
N GLY A 170 -8.97 -0.89 8.82
CA GLY A 170 -9.88 -0.22 7.88
C GLY A 170 -11.30 -0.09 8.43
N SER A 171 -11.78 -1.10 9.16
CA SER A 171 -13.06 -1.06 9.87
C SER A 171 -13.08 0.07 10.90
N LEU A 172 -12.01 0.26 11.68
CA LEU A 172 -11.91 1.38 12.61
C LEU A 172 -11.86 2.71 11.87
N ALA A 173 -11.03 2.84 10.83
CA ALA A 173 -10.92 4.05 10.01
C ALA A 173 -12.28 4.52 9.45
N LEU A 174 -13.09 3.59 8.93
CA LEU A 174 -14.43 3.87 8.40
C LEU A 174 -15.47 4.24 9.49
N ARG A 175 -15.20 3.95 10.76
CA ARG A 175 -16.10 4.29 11.88
C ARG A 175 -15.73 5.59 12.57
N LEU A 176 -14.46 5.98 12.55
CA LEU A 176 -13.95 7.21 13.19
C LEU A 176 -14.69 8.50 12.79
N PRO A 177 -15.22 8.68 11.56
CA PRO A 177 -16.09 9.82 11.24
C PRO A 177 -17.31 9.98 12.15
N GLY A 178 -17.69 8.94 12.89
CA GLY A 178 -18.74 9.01 13.91
C GLY A 178 -18.36 9.84 15.15
N ILE A 179 -17.07 10.07 15.41
CA ILE A 179 -16.58 10.77 16.62
C ILE A 179 -15.55 11.87 16.35
N MET A 180 -14.98 11.95 15.15
CA MET A 180 -14.01 12.97 14.77
C MET A 180 -14.14 13.38 13.31
N LYS A 181 -13.74 14.62 13.00
CA LYS A 181 -13.72 15.13 11.63
C LYS A 181 -12.52 14.58 10.88
N LEU A 182 -12.79 13.96 9.73
CA LEU A 182 -11.79 13.51 8.76
C LEU A 182 -12.04 14.20 7.41
N ASP A 183 -10.99 14.33 6.60
CA ASP A 183 -11.10 14.85 5.24
C ASP A 183 -11.21 13.75 4.18
N GLY A 184 -10.90 12.50 4.55
CA GLY A 184 -10.85 11.37 3.62
C GLY A 184 -10.50 10.06 4.31
N VAL A 185 -11.01 8.95 3.77
CA VAL A 185 -10.65 7.59 4.21
C VAL A 185 -10.38 6.71 2.99
N PHE A 186 -9.34 5.88 3.03
CA PHE A 186 -9.23 4.77 2.09
C PHE A 186 -8.98 3.46 2.83
N SER A 187 -9.91 2.52 2.73
CA SER A 187 -9.87 1.25 3.45
C SER A 187 -9.50 0.11 2.52
N VAL A 188 -8.72 -0.85 3.02
CA VAL A 188 -8.28 -2.04 2.27
C VAL A 188 -8.89 -3.31 2.86
N ALA A 189 -9.33 -4.22 2.00
CA ALA A 189 -9.84 -5.55 2.36
C ALA A 189 -11.01 -5.52 3.37
N ILE A 190 -11.83 -4.47 3.38
CA ILE A 190 -12.93 -4.38 4.33
C ILE A 190 -14.06 -3.50 3.82
N GLY A 191 -15.28 -3.90 4.17
CA GLY A 191 -16.48 -3.06 4.16
C GLY A 191 -17.18 -3.19 5.51
N LEU A 192 -18.04 -2.23 5.82
CA LEU A 192 -18.85 -2.22 7.04
C LEU A 192 -20.24 -2.76 6.77
N GLU A 193 -20.77 -3.51 7.74
CA GLU A 193 -22.19 -3.81 7.81
C GLU A 193 -23.00 -2.52 7.96
N GLN A 194 -24.22 -2.50 7.42
CA GLN A 194 -25.11 -1.32 7.47
C GLN A 194 -25.38 -0.83 8.90
N GLY A 195 -25.39 -1.72 9.90
CA GLY A 195 -25.56 -1.29 11.30
C GLY A 195 -24.32 -0.63 11.90
N ALA A 196 -23.14 -0.87 11.34
CA ALA A 196 -21.86 -0.38 11.85
C ALA A 196 -21.31 0.82 11.07
N PHE A 197 -21.86 1.10 9.89
CA PHE A 197 -21.46 2.24 9.08
C PHE A 197 -22.12 3.53 9.63
N PRO A 198 -21.34 4.54 10.08
CA PRO A 198 -21.93 5.73 10.72
C PRO A 198 -22.92 6.50 9.83
N LEU A 199 -22.77 6.39 8.51
CA LEU A 199 -23.62 7.09 7.54
C LEU A 199 -25.02 6.44 7.37
N SER A 200 -25.18 5.16 7.73
CA SER A 200 -26.45 4.42 7.64
C SER A 200 -27.24 4.39 8.94
N SER A 201 -26.66 4.78 10.09
CA SER A 201 -27.37 4.78 11.37
C SER A 201 -28.60 5.72 11.30
N GLN A 202 -29.79 5.12 11.28
CA GLN A 202 -31.05 5.86 11.25
C GLN A 202 -31.19 6.69 12.52
N GLY A 203 -31.23 8.02 12.39
CA GLY A 203 -31.53 8.96 13.48
C GLY A 203 -30.32 9.57 14.19
N ALA A 204 -29.12 8.99 14.09
CA ALA A 204 -27.91 9.63 14.60
C ALA A 204 -27.43 10.69 13.59
N LYS A 205 -27.48 11.97 13.98
CA LYS A 205 -26.82 13.03 13.23
C LYS A 205 -25.34 12.97 13.54
N LEU A 206 -24.51 12.72 12.53
CA LEU A 206 -23.07 12.89 12.65
C LEU A 206 -22.77 14.34 13.05
N LYS A 207 -21.79 14.53 13.92
CA LYS A 207 -21.32 15.87 14.31
C LYS A 207 -20.73 16.61 13.11
N ASP A 208 -19.98 15.89 12.29
CA ASP A 208 -19.31 16.37 11.10
C ASP A 208 -19.79 15.61 9.85
N PRO A 209 -19.72 16.20 8.64
CA PRO A 209 -20.00 15.47 7.40
C PRO A 209 -19.13 14.23 7.27
N TYR A 210 -19.70 13.12 6.80
CA TYR A 210 -18.92 11.93 6.49
C TYR A 210 -17.98 12.21 5.30
N PRO A 211 -16.70 11.83 5.37
CA PRO A 211 -15.70 12.18 4.35
C PRO A 211 -15.87 11.36 3.06
N PRO A 212 -15.30 11.82 1.93
CA PRO A 212 -15.07 10.98 0.76
C PRO A 212 -14.35 9.68 1.14
N SER A 213 -14.71 8.56 0.52
CA SER A 213 -14.06 7.27 0.81
C SER A 213 -13.70 6.44 -0.42
N VAL A 214 -12.49 5.87 -0.42
CA VAL A 214 -12.05 4.86 -1.39
C VAL A 214 -12.13 3.49 -0.71
N LEU A 215 -12.85 2.55 -1.32
CA LEU A 215 -13.06 1.20 -0.80
C LEU A 215 -12.28 0.22 -1.67
N ILE A 216 -11.07 -0.13 -1.23
CA ILE A 216 -10.17 -1.07 -1.91
C ILE A 216 -10.46 -2.47 -1.39
N HIS A 217 -10.85 -3.39 -2.26
CA HIS A 217 -11.13 -4.77 -1.87
C HIS A 217 -10.90 -5.74 -3.04
N PHE A 218 -10.96 -7.04 -2.76
CA PHE A 218 -10.47 -8.05 -3.67
C PHE A 218 -11.58 -8.82 -4.37
N THR A 219 -11.36 -9.17 -5.64
CA THR A 219 -12.32 -9.92 -6.47
C THR A 219 -12.75 -11.25 -5.85
N ALA A 220 -11.87 -11.93 -5.10
CA ALA A 220 -12.16 -13.22 -4.49
C ALA A 220 -12.80 -13.13 -3.08
N ASP A 221 -12.86 -11.94 -2.46
CA ASP A 221 -13.48 -11.74 -1.14
C ASP A 221 -14.96 -11.32 -1.28
N LYS A 222 -15.83 -12.30 -1.54
CA LYS A 222 -17.27 -12.06 -1.76
C LYS A 222 -18.00 -11.49 -0.54
N SER A 223 -17.50 -11.73 0.67
CA SER A 223 -18.11 -11.15 1.88
C SER A 223 -17.84 -9.66 1.96
N THR A 224 -16.61 -9.25 1.66
CA THR A 224 -16.23 -7.84 1.62
C THR A 224 -16.92 -7.11 0.46
N ASP A 225 -16.99 -7.72 -0.72
CA ASP A 225 -17.68 -7.19 -1.91
C ASP A 225 -19.12 -6.76 -1.61
N ALA A 226 -19.90 -7.64 -0.98
CA ALA A 226 -21.29 -7.33 -0.61
C ALA A 226 -21.40 -6.13 0.35
N LYS A 227 -20.47 -6.01 1.31
CA LYS A 227 -20.44 -4.89 2.27
C LYS A 227 -20.06 -3.58 1.59
N VAL A 228 -19.02 -3.60 0.74
CA VAL A 228 -18.58 -2.44 -0.04
C VAL A 228 -19.72 -1.91 -0.92
N LYS A 229 -20.42 -2.80 -1.63
CA LYS A 229 -21.59 -2.42 -2.43
C LYS A 229 -22.66 -1.71 -1.58
N GLY A 230 -23.03 -2.27 -0.44
CA GLY A 230 -24.01 -1.65 0.45
C GLY A 230 -23.56 -0.29 1.01
N MET A 231 -22.26 -0.11 1.24
CA MET A 231 -21.70 1.19 1.63
C MET A 231 -21.82 2.21 0.50
N LEU A 232 -21.42 1.85 -0.72
CA LEU A 232 -21.49 2.75 -1.88
C LEU A 232 -22.93 3.20 -2.17
N GLU A 233 -23.89 2.27 -2.12
CA GLU A 233 -25.31 2.60 -2.26
C GLU A 233 -25.77 3.60 -1.17
N THR A 234 -25.25 3.47 0.05
CA THR A 234 -25.56 4.41 1.14
C THR A 234 -24.91 5.77 0.94
N MET A 235 -23.65 5.78 0.51
CA MET A 235 -22.90 7.01 0.20
C MET A 235 -23.58 7.78 -0.92
N GLU A 236 -23.99 7.11 -2.00
CA GLU A 236 -24.73 7.69 -3.12
C GLU A 236 -26.05 8.32 -2.64
N ARG A 237 -26.89 7.58 -1.90
CA ARG A 237 -28.15 8.10 -1.34
C ARG A 237 -27.95 9.33 -0.45
N LYS A 238 -26.83 9.40 0.26
CA LYS A 238 -26.46 10.50 1.17
C LYS A 238 -25.64 11.59 0.48
N ARG A 239 -25.36 11.46 -0.83
CA ARG A 239 -24.52 12.36 -1.63
C ARG A 239 -23.13 12.56 -1.05
N VAL A 240 -22.55 11.49 -0.52
CA VAL A 240 -21.16 11.42 -0.08
C VAL A 240 -20.35 10.75 -1.19
N PRO A 241 -19.24 11.34 -1.66
CA PRO A 241 -18.41 10.70 -2.68
C PRO A 241 -17.82 9.38 -2.17
N GLY A 242 -18.08 8.28 -2.87
CA GLY A 242 -17.49 6.97 -2.59
C GLY A 242 -17.08 6.30 -3.89
N VAL A 243 -15.94 5.62 -3.90
CA VAL A 243 -15.48 4.84 -5.07
C VAL A 243 -15.02 3.46 -4.62
N GLU A 244 -15.13 2.53 -5.55
CA GLU A 244 -14.59 1.18 -5.44
C GLU A 244 -13.25 1.08 -6.16
N GLN A 245 -12.31 0.35 -5.56
CA GLN A 245 -11.17 -0.22 -6.26
C GLN A 245 -11.19 -1.72 -6.06
N LEU A 246 -11.45 -2.44 -7.15
CA LEU A 246 -11.43 -3.90 -7.12
C LEU A 246 -10.03 -4.39 -7.51
N VAL A 247 -9.42 -5.19 -6.64
CA VAL A 247 -8.08 -5.76 -6.81
C VAL A 247 -8.24 -7.18 -7.33
N ALA A 248 -7.75 -7.41 -8.54
CA ALA A 248 -7.73 -8.74 -9.14
C ALA A 248 -6.59 -9.59 -8.59
N GLU A 249 -6.73 -10.91 -8.73
CA GLU A 249 -5.63 -11.85 -8.53
C GLU A 249 -4.43 -11.48 -9.41
N LYS A 250 -3.22 -11.73 -8.91
CA LYS A 250 -1.97 -11.42 -9.62
C LYS A 250 -1.18 -12.70 -9.88
N PRO A 251 -0.54 -12.84 -11.06
CA PRO A 251 0.34 -13.96 -11.30
C PRO A 251 1.59 -13.82 -10.41
N ILE A 252 2.03 -14.92 -9.81
CA ILE A 252 3.32 -15.00 -9.12
C ILE A 252 4.38 -15.28 -10.18
N THR A 253 4.84 -14.26 -10.89
CA THR A 253 5.91 -14.36 -11.89
C THR A 253 7.29 -14.59 -11.21
N PRO A 254 8.34 -14.96 -11.97
CA PRO A 254 9.68 -15.16 -11.41
C PRO A 254 10.25 -13.97 -10.62
N ASP A 255 9.84 -12.74 -10.95
CA ASP A 255 10.25 -11.49 -10.32
C ASP A 255 9.22 -10.91 -9.34
N PHE A 256 8.07 -11.57 -9.15
CA PHE A 256 6.94 -11.07 -8.36
C PHE A 256 7.35 -10.60 -6.96
N PHE A 257 8.06 -11.42 -6.19
CA PHE A 257 8.45 -11.03 -4.83
C PHE A 257 9.48 -9.89 -4.83
N SER A 258 10.44 -9.92 -5.76
CA SER A 258 11.49 -8.89 -5.82
C SER A 258 11.03 -7.53 -6.36
N THR A 259 9.94 -7.51 -7.13
CA THR A 259 9.35 -6.24 -7.62
C THR A 259 8.50 -5.56 -6.56
N ARG A 260 8.07 -6.29 -5.53
CA ARG A 260 7.20 -5.80 -4.47
C ARG A 260 7.92 -5.57 -3.15
N ASP A 261 8.85 -6.44 -2.78
CA ASP A 261 9.62 -6.37 -1.55
C ASP A 261 11.10 -6.01 -1.79
N PRO A 262 11.57 -4.83 -1.32
CA PRO A 262 12.98 -4.43 -1.44
C PRO A 262 13.96 -5.27 -0.61
N MET A 263 13.49 -6.23 0.20
CA MET A 263 14.31 -7.19 0.95
C MET A 263 14.37 -8.57 0.29
N ILE A 264 13.71 -8.78 -0.84
CA ILE A 264 13.77 -10.05 -1.59
C ILE A 264 14.55 -9.83 -2.89
N SER A 265 15.76 -10.39 -2.96
CA SER A 265 16.53 -10.43 -4.20
C SER A 265 15.79 -11.14 -5.34
N LEU A 266 16.06 -10.72 -6.58
CA LEU A 266 15.53 -11.39 -7.78
C LEU A 266 15.87 -12.88 -7.78
N ALA A 267 17.07 -13.27 -7.33
CA ALA A 267 17.47 -14.67 -7.25
C ALA A 267 16.59 -15.47 -6.28
N LEU A 268 16.26 -14.90 -5.11
CA LEU A 268 15.34 -15.56 -4.18
C LEU A 268 13.92 -15.60 -4.73
N SER A 269 13.45 -14.53 -5.37
CA SER A 269 12.14 -14.50 -6.05
C SER A 269 12.02 -15.62 -7.10
N GLN A 270 13.05 -15.80 -7.94
CA GLN A 270 13.10 -16.87 -8.94
C GLN A 270 13.11 -18.26 -8.30
N ARG A 271 13.81 -18.42 -7.17
CA ARG A 271 13.83 -19.68 -6.40
C ARG A 271 12.44 -20.01 -5.83
N LEU A 272 11.76 -19.01 -5.25
CA LEU A 272 10.40 -19.14 -4.72
C LEU A 272 9.41 -19.51 -5.82
N HIS A 273 9.45 -18.80 -6.95
CA HIS A 273 8.62 -19.09 -8.12
C HIS A 273 8.81 -20.52 -8.60
N SER A 274 10.06 -20.96 -8.80
CA SER A 274 10.36 -22.33 -9.23
C SER A 274 9.83 -23.36 -8.22
N ALA A 275 9.96 -23.12 -6.93
CA ALA A 275 9.43 -24.04 -5.92
C ALA A 275 7.90 -24.10 -5.95
N PHE A 276 7.22 -22.96 -6.12
CA PHE A 276 5.76 -22.91 -6.18
C PHE A 276 5.20 -23.55 -7.46
N LYS A 277 5.89 -23.33 -8.59
CA LYS A 277 5.50 -23.89 -9.90
C LYS A 277 5.83 -25.38 -10.02
N ASN A 278 7.05 -25.78 -9.65
CA ASN A 278 7.58 -27.11 -9.97
C ASN A 278 7.52 -28.11 -8.81
N GLU A 279 7.72 -27.65 -7.57
CA GLU A 279 7.76 -28.53 -6.39
C GLU A 279 6.38 -28.67 -5.75
N LEU A 280 5.73 -27.54 -5.44
CA LEU A 280 4.38 -27.52 -4.87
C LEU A 280 3.28 -27.65 -5.92
N GLN A 281 3.58 -27.30 -7.18
CA GLN A 281 2.63 -27.29 -8.28
C GLN A 281 1.35 -26.50 -7.97
N ILE A 282 1.48 -25.40 -7.22
CA ILE A 282 0.36 -24.54 -6.81
C ILE A 282 0.10 -23.42 -7.81
N LEU A 283 0.95 -23.25 -8.83
CA LEU A 283 0.78 -22.27 -9.90
C LEU A 283 0.32 -22.94 -11.21
N ASN A 284 -0.64 -22.33 -11.89
CA ASN A 284 -1.10 -22.76 -13.22
C ASN A 284 -0.14 -22.31 -14.33
N GLU A 285 -0.47 -22.59 -15.60
CA GLU A 285 0.40 -22.20 -16.74
C GLU A 285 0.58 -20.70 -16.95
N SER A 286 -0.31 -19.89 -16.40
CA SER A 286 -0.22 -18.43 -16.41
C SER A 286 0.30 -17.87 -15.09
N ASP A 287 0.93 -18.70 -14.25
CA ASP A 287 1.50 -18.35 -12.94
C ASP A 287 0.51 -17.87 -11.86
N TYR A 288 -0.79 -18.11 -12.03
CA TYR A 288 -1.79 -17.84 -10.98
C TYR A 288 -1.88 -19.01 -10.01
N LEU A 289 -2.19 -18.71 -8.74
CA LEU A 289 -2.48 -19.73 -7.73
C LEU A 289 -3.70 -20.57 -8.15
N ILE A 290 -3.59 -21.89 -8.02
CA ILE A 290 -4.68 -22.83 -8.32
C ILE A 290 -5.56 -22.97 -7.06
N PRO A 291 -6.82 -22.47 -7.06
CA PRO A 291 -7.64 -22.38 -5.85
C PRO A 291 -7.74 -23.69 -5.06
N ASP A 292 -8.03 -24.80 -5.74
CA ASP A 292 -8.20 -26.12 -5.12
C ASP A 292 -6.94 -26.66 -4.45
N LYS A 293 -5.75 -26.13 -4.79
CA LYS A 293 -4.47 -26.53 -4.20
C LYS A 293 -4.03 -25.65 -3.03
N VAL A 294 -4.72 -24.54 -2.80
CA VAL A 294 -4.35 -23.54 -1.78
C VAL A 294 -5.46 -23.31 -0.75
N ASP A 295 -6.66 -23.88 -0.96
CA ASP A 295 -7.72 -23.91 0.04
C ASP A 295 -7.37 -24.92 1.17
N GLY A 296 -7.40 -24.43 2.42
CA GLY A 296 -7.09 -25.23 3.61
C GLY A 296 -5.79 -24.80 4.30
N ARG A 297 -4.89 -25.76 4.57
CA ARG A 297 -3.56 -25.45 5.13
C ARG A 297 -2.68 -24.93 4.00
N ALA A 298 -2.19 -23.70 4.15
CA ALA A 298 -1.25 -23.05 3.24
C ALA A 298 -0.07 -24.00 2.89
N PRO A 299 -0.02 -24.56 1.67
CA PRO A 299 0.96 -25.60 1.31
C PRO A 299 2.40 -25.08 1.36
N TRP A 300 2.59 -23.77 1.20
CA TRP A 300 3.88 -23.10 1.31
C TRP A 300 4.42 -23.02 2.74
N ASP A 301 3.58 -23.12 3.79
CA ASP A 301 4.06 -22.96 5.18
C ASP A 301 5.17 -23.95 5.55
N ALA A 302 5.00 -25.22 5.16
CA ALA A 302 5.98 -26.26 5.43
C ALA A 302 7.23 -26.07 4.57
N LEU A 303 7.05 -25.73 3.30
CA LEU A 303 8.15 -25.46 2.36
C LEU A 303 9.01 -24.31 2.86
N LEU A 304 8.41 -23.15 3.16
CA LEU A 304 9.13 -21.96 3.61
C LEU A 304 9.87 -22.24 4.92
N ARG A 305 9.22 -22.87 5.90
CA ARG A 305 9.86 -23.24 7.18
C ARG A 305 11.10 -24.13 6.98
N GLN A 306 11.06 -25.05 6.01
CA GLN A 306 12.15 -26.01 5.80
C GLN A 306 13.25 -25.49 4.87
N GLN A 307 12.87 -24.82 3.78
CA GLN A 307 13.77 -24.51 2.68
C GLN A 307 14.30 -23.08 2.70
N LEU A 308 13.52 -22.12 3.22
CA LEU A 308 13.92 -20.71 3.18
C LEU A 308 15.25 -20.44 3.90
N PRO A 309 15.54 -21.02 5.10
CA PRO A 309 16.85 -20.83 5.72
C PRO A 309 18.02 -21.31 4.85
N ALA A 310 17.86 -22.44 4.15
CA ALA A 310 18.88 -22.99 3.28
C ALA A 310 19.09 -22.11 2.03
N TRP A 311 18.01 -21.66 1.41
CA TRP A 311 18.09 -20.76 0.24
C TRP A 311 18.71 -19.42 0.60
N LEU A 312 18.44 -18.87 1.79
CA LEU A 312 19.07 -17.63 2.24
C LEU A 312 20.57 -17.77 2.44
N LYS A 313 21.02 -18.92 2.97
CA LYS A 313 22.45 -19.21 3.07
C LYS A 313 23.12 -19.33 1.70
N GLU A 314 22.45 -19.95 0.74
CA GLU A 314 22.93 -20.08 -0.64
C GLU A 314 22.99 -18.71 -1.36
N LEU A 315 21.97 -17.88 -1.16
CA LEU A 315 21.78 -16.60 -1.84
C LEU A 315 22.24 -15.39 -1.02
N LEU A 316 23.07 -15.62 0.01
CA LEU A 316 23.46 -14.59 0.98
C LEU A 316 24.15 -13.40 0.31
N VAL A 317 25.01 -13.66 -0.68
CA VAL A 317 25.74 -12.60 -1.41
C VAL A 317 24.77 -11.68 -2.17
N GLN A 318 23.77 -12.26 -2.83
CA GLN A 318 22.75 -11.51 -3.57
C GLN A 318 21.86 -10.70 -2.63
N GLN A 319 21.49 -11.27 -1.48
CA GLN A 319 20.68 -10.58 -0.48
C GLN A 319 21.44 -9.44 0.19
N LEU A 320 22.71 -9.65 0.56
CA LEU A 320 23.57 -8.59 1.10
C LEU A 320 23.83 -7.49 0.06
N ALA A 321 24.02 -7.84 -1.21
CA ALA A 321 24.17 -6.86 -2.28
C ALA A 321 22.91 -6.00 -2.44
N LEU A 322 21.71 -6.61 -2.37
CA LEU A 322 20.45 -5.88 -2.38
C LEU A 322 20.32 -4.95 -1.17
N LYS A 323 20.55 -5.45 0.04
CA LYS A 323 20.53 -4.66 1.28
C LYS A 323 21.45 -3.45 1.19
N ASN A 324 22.71 -3.66 0.80
CA ASN A 324 23.69 -2.59 0.66
C ASN A 324 23.29 -1.57 -0.42
N ALA A 325 22.58 -2.02 -1.46
CA ALA A 325 22.05 -1.15 -2.50
C ALA A 325 20.76 -0.41 -2.10
N SER A 326 19.97 -0.92 -1.15
CA SER A 326 18.64 -0.43 -0.80
C SER A 326 18.60 0.58 0.34
N THR A 327 19.50 0.48 1.34
CA THR A 327 19.47 1.38 2.52
C THR A 327 20.53 2.48 2.43
N LEU A 328 21.79 2.12 2.17
CA LEU A 328 22.89 3.08 2.15
C LEU A 328 23.04 3.76 0.78
N ALA A 329 22.93 3.00 -0.31
CA ALA A 329 23.11 3.56 -1.65
C ALA A 329 21.91 4.37 -2.16
N GLN A 330 20.69 4.20 -1.60
CA GLN A 330 19.56 5.07 -1.92
C GLN A 330 19.66 6.40 -1.15
N ALA A 331 20.01 6.36 0.13
CA ALA A 331 20.32 7.56 0.90
C ALA A 331 21.50 8.33 0.29
N GLN A 332 22.62 7.67 -0.01
CA GLN A 332 23.81 8.28 -0.62
C GLN A 332 23.55 8.82 -2.04
N ARG A 333 22.76 8.12 -2.88
CA ARG A 333 22.37 8.63 -4.20
C ARG A 333 21.42 9.83 -4.11
N ALA A 334 20.56 9.89 -3.10
CA ALA A 334 19.70 11.03 -2.84
C ALA A 334 20.49 12.24 -2.29
N LEU A 335 21.56 12.00 -1.53
CA LEU A 335 22.36 13.03 -0.87
C LEU A 335 23.44 13.70 -1.76
N GLY A 336 23.88 13.06 -2.85
CA GLY A 336 24.99 13.57 -3.67
C GLY A 336 26.28 13.80 -2.86
N ALA A 337 27.13 14.75 -3.26
CA ALA A 337 28.40 15.05 -2.56
C ALA A 337 28.22 15.61 -1.14
N ALA A 338 27.02 16.10 -0.78
CA ALA A 338 26.69 16.58 0.56
C ALA A 338 26.39 15.44 1.57
N GLY A 339 26.21 14.22 1.06
CA GLY A 339 25.89 13.05 1.90
C GLY A 339 27.02 12.55 2.76
N ASP A 340 28.25 12.63 2.26
CA ASP A 340 29.41 12.12 2.98
C ASP A 340 29.70 12.93 4.26
N ASP A 341 29.43 14.24 4.25
CA ASP A 341 29.61 15.10 5.44
C ASP A 341 28.44 14.97 6.44
N LEU A 342 27.21 14.75 5.98
CA LEU A 342 26.03 14.57 6.86
C LEU A 342 26.02 13.20 7.56
N LEU A 343 26.45 12.14 6.87
CA LEU A 343 26.57 10.80 7.47
C LEU A 343 27.68 10.75 8.54
N ARG A 344 28.77 11.49 8.35
CA ARG A 344 29.82 11.68 9.38
C ARG A 344 29.32 12.40 10.64
N ILE A 345 28.39 13.34 10.51
CA ILE A 345 27.84 14.07 11.66
C ILE A 345 26.96 13.14 12.51
N GLN A 346 26.28 12.16 11.92
CA GLN A 346 25.50 11.15 12.67
C GLN A 346 26.39 10.16 13.42
N GLU A 347 27.50 9.70 12.83
CA GLU A 347 28.46 8.81 13.52
C GLU A 347 29.10 9.47 14.75
N VAL A 348 29.17 10.81 14.79
CA VAL A 348 29.76 11.57 15.89
C VAL A 348 28.73 12.03 16.93
N SER A 349 27.43 12.05 16.60
CA SER A 349 26.36 12.48 17.53
C SER A 349 25.62 11.32 18.22
N ALA A 350 25.95 10.06 17.90
CA ALA A 350 25.43 8.89 18.60
C ALA A 350 26.09 8.71 19.98
N ASP A 351 26.02 9.74 20.84
CA ASP A 351 26.28 9.61 22.27
C ASP A 351 24.96 9.20 22.94
N THR A 352 24.98 8.00 23.49
CA THR A 352 23.86 7.19 23.97
C THR A 352 23.27 7.73 25.27
N GLY A 353 22.00 8.14 25.26
CA GLY A 353 21.27 8.51 26.48
C GLY A 353 19.77 8.21 26.46
N GLU A 354 19.09 8.35 25.32
CA GLU A 354 17.62 8.23 25.26
C GLU A 354 17.12 6.94 24.57
N ALA A 355 17.99 6.21 23.86
CA ALA A 355 17.61 4.95 23.19
C ALA A 355 17.48 3.75 24.15
N GLU A 356 18.11 3.81 25.33
CA GLU A 356 18.14 2.69 26.28
C GLU A 356 16.81 2.54 27.05
N GLU A 357 16.08 3.64 27.26
CA GLU A 357 14.78 3.63 27.95
C GLU A 357 13.63 3.10 27.07
N ALA A 358 13.83 3.08 25.74
CA ALA A 358 12.86 2.51 24.80
C ALA A 358 12.88 0.98 24.72
N ALA A 359 13.90 0.32 25.28
CA ALA A 359 14.15 -1.13 25.14
C ALA A 359 13.79 -1.96 26.38
N THR A 360 13.26 -1.34 27.46
CA THR A 360 13.00 -2.02 28.73
C THR A 360 11.52 -2.31 29.02
N ASN A 361 10.61 -2.05 28.08
CA ASN A 361 9.19 -2.32 28.30
C ASN A 361 8.90 -3.78 27.95
N ALA A 362 8.10 -4.49 28.75
CA ALA A 362 7.75 -5.89 28.52
C ALA A 362 7.00 -6.16 27.18
N GLU A 363 6.62 -5.11 26.43
CA GLU A 363 6.17 -5.19 25.03
C GLU A 363 7.31 -5.43 24.01
N ASP A 364 8.58 -5.27 24.42
CA ASP A 364 9.77 -5.35 23.55
C ASP A 364 10.15 -6.77 23.11
N ALA A 365 9.58 -7.79 23.76
CA ALA A 365 9.48 -9.09 23.11
C ALA A 365 8.43 -8.97 22.00
N ASN A 366 8.81 -8.37 20.85
CA ASN A 366 7.95 -8.33 19.67
C ASN A 366 7.43 -9.75 19.45
N PRO A 367 6.14 -10.03 19.65
CA PRO A 367 5.73 -11.42 19.73
C PRO A 367 5.65 -12.09 18.36
N ASN A 368 5.83 -11.34 17.28
CA ASN A 368 6.14 -11.90 15.97
C ASN A 368 7.55 -12.52 15.93
N PHE A 369 8.44 -12.16 16.87
CA PHE A 369 9.71 -12.81 17.14
C PHE A 369 9.70 -13.67 18.41
N SER A 370 8.75 -13.50 19.34
CA SER A 370 8.75 -14.17 20.66
C SER A 370 8.32 -15.65 20.68
N ASP A 371 7.86 -16.23 19.57
CA ASP A 371 7.79 -17.69 19.48
C ASP A 371 9.22 -18.26 19.35
N SER A 372 9.77 -18.58 20.53
CA SER A 372 10.76 -19.61 20.91
C SER A 372 12.23 -19.62 20.47
N ASP A 373 12.75 -18.69 19.65
CA ASP A 373 14.17 -18.83 19.23
C ASP A 373 15.14 -17.83 19.87
N GLY A 374 14.67 -16.91 20.72
CA GLY A 374 15.55 -16.14 21.59
C GLY A 374 16.70 -15.42 20.87
N VAL A 375 16.49 -14.96 19.63
CA VAL A 375 17.44 -14.07 18.95
C VAL A 375 17.26 -12.67 19.52
N SER A 376 17.62 -12.53 20.80
CA SER A 376 18.13 -11.26 21.28
C SER A 376 19.37 -10.93 20.44
N SER A 377 19.60 -9.66 20.19
CA SER A 377 20.80 -9.11 19.55
C SER A 377 22.14 -9.53 20.19
N SER A 378 22.13 -10.37 21.24
CA SER A 378 23.31 -10.90 21.92
C SER A 378 23.88 -12.19 21.31
N SER A 379 23.17 -12.90 20.41
CA SER A 379 23.76 -14.02 19.65
C SER A 379 24.43 -13.48 18.38
N GLY A 380 25.66 -12.98 18.50
CA GLY A 380 26.42 -12.46 17.37
C GLY A 380 26.45 -13.46 16.19
N GLY A 381 25.90 -13.05 15.04
CA GLY A 381 26.11 -13.76 13.78
C GLY A 381 25.10 -13.50 12.66
N GLU A 382 23.81 -13.33 12.97
CA GLU A 382 22.78 -13.21 11.92
C GLU A 382 22.24 -11.77 11.82
N ASP A 383 22.27 -11.24 10.60
CA ASP A 383 21.70 -9.95 10.24
C ASP A 383 20.17 -9.99 10.48
N PRO A 384 19.63 -9.23 11.45
CA PRO A 384 18.21 -9.32 11.82
C PRO A 384 17.29 -9.00 10.62
N TYR A 385 17.80 -8.25 9.65
CA TYR A 385 17.09 -7.82 8.44
C TYR A 385 17.07 -8.87 7.32
N LEU A 386 17.83 -9.96 7.47
CA LEU A 386 17.85 -11.09 6.52
C LEU A 386 17.43 -12.42 7.17
N SER A 387 16.69 -12.36 8.29
CA SER A 387 16.22 -13.56 8.95
C SER A 387 15.17 -14.29 8.10
N ALA A 388 15.24 -15.63 8.06
CA ALA A 388 14.25 -16.46 7.37
C ALA A 388 12.83 -16.23 7.91
N LYS A 389 12.70 -15.97 9.21
CA LYS A 389 11.42 -15.71 9.88
C LYS A 389 10.77 -14.41 9.39
N LEU A 390 11.55 -13.35 9.19
CA LEU A 390 11.06 -12.09 8.65
C LEU A 390 10.61 -12.26 7.19
N LEU A 391 11.48 -12.83 6.35
CA LEU A 391 11.18 -13.01 4.93
C LEU A 391 10.01 -13.97 4.70
N ASP A 392 9.81 -14.99 5.56
CA ASP A 392 8.62 -15.84 5.54
C ASP A 392 7.33 -15.02 5.69
N GLN A 393 7.30 -14.03 6.59
CA GLN A 393 6.13 -13.19 6.78
C GLN A 393 5.87 -12.27 5.59
N HIS A 394 6.93 -11.77 4.97
CA HIS A 394 6.87 -10.92 3.77
C HIS A 394 6.32 -11.71 2.58
N ILE A 395 6.92 -12.87 2.30
CA ILE A 395 6.48 -13.79 1.25
C ILE A 395 5.00 -14.15 1.43
N LYS A 396 4.56 -14.43 2.66
CA LYS A 396 3.14 -14.77 2.95
C LYS A 396 2.18 -13.61 2.72
N GLU A 397 2.59 -12.37 3.00
CA GLU A 397 1.78 -11.20 2.65
C GLU A 397 1.60 -11.10 1.14
N GLU A 398 2.70 -11.20 0.39
CA GLU A 398 2.67 -11.12 -1.06
C GLU A 398 1.89 -12.26 -1.72
N ILE A 399 1.94 -13.48 -1.16
CA ILE A 399 1.07 -14.59 -1.58
C ILE A 399 -0.40 -14.27 -1.36
N GLY A 400 -0.75 -13.70 -0.20
CA GLY A 400 -2.13 -13.30 0.10
C GLY A 400 -2.66 -12.25 -0.88
N LEU A 401 -1.81 -11.29 -1.25
CA LEU A 401 -2.10 -10.30 -2.28
C LEU A 401 -2.27 -10.95 -3.66
N ALA A 402 -1.34 -11.82 -4.07
CA ALA A 402 -1.41 -12.52 -5.36
C ALA A 402 -2.68 -13.37 -5.49
N TRP A 403 -3.08 -14.02 -4.41
CA TRP A 403 -4.30 -14.80 -4.35
C TRP A 403 -5.57 -13.95 -4.44
N GLY A 404 -5.46 -12.64 -4.30
CA GLY A 404 -6.61 -11.75 -4.27
C GLY A 404 -7.52 -12.02 -3.07
N ARG A 405 -6.95 -12.41 -1.92
CA ARG A 405 -7.73 -12.70 -0.70
C ARG A 405 -7.23 -11.87 0.47
N HIS A 406 -8.12 -11.01 0.98
CA HIS A 406 -8.06 -10.32 2.27
C HIS A 406 -6.64 -9.98 2.78
N ALA A 407 -5.87 -9.28 1.94
CA ALA A 407 -4.51 -8.85 2.22
C ALA A 407 -4.44 -7.33 2.37
N ASN A 408 -3.30 -6.80 2.81
CA ASN A 408 -3.03 -5.38 2.63
C ASN A 408 -2.65 -5.13 1.17
N ASP A 409 -2.78 -3.89 0.70
CA ASP A 409 -2.43 -3.49 -0.67
C ASP A 409 -2.05 -2.01 -0.68
N GLY A 410 -0.80 -1.73 -1.02
CA GLY A 410 -0.27 -0.38 -1.16
C GLY A 410 -0.40 0.20 -2.57
N ASP A 411 -0.71 -0.59 -3.60
CA ASP A 411 -0.63 -0.20 -5.02
C ASP A 411 -1.46 1.07 -5.33
N TYR A 412 -2.59 1.24 -4.65
CA TYR A 412 -3.54 2.32 -4.93
C TYR A 412 -3.41 3.54 -4.01
N THR A 413 -2.38 3.59 -3.16
CA THR A 413 -2.21 4.67 -2.16
C THR A 413 -2.14 6.05 -2.82
N THR A 414 -1.29 6.22 -3.83
CA THR A 414 -1.15 7.52 -4.52
C THR A 414 -2.45 7.95 -5.21
N ALA A 415 -3.13 7.03 -5.89
CA ALA A 415 -4.41 7.30 -6.54
C ALA A 415 -5.50 7.71 -5.54
N ALA A 416 -5.58 7.00 -4.41
CA ALA A 416 -6.51 7.30 -3.32
C ALA A 416 -6.23 8.69 -2.72
N LEU A 417 -4.97 9.01 -2.41
CA LEU A 417 -4.60 10.32 -1.88
C LEU A 417 -4.96 11.45 -2.85
N ILE A 418 -4.60 11.34 -4.14
CA ILE A 418 -4.95 12.37 -5.15
C ILE A 418 -6.47 12.56 -5.24
N TRP A 419 -7.24 11.48 -5.17
CA TRP A 419 -8.69 11.54 -5.23
C TRP A 419 -9.29 12.22 -3.99
N LEU A 420 -8.77 11.92 -2.80
CA LEU A 420 -9.17 12.53 -1.53
C LEU A 420 -8.77 14.00 -1.43
N GLU A 421 -7.58 14.37 -1.89
CA GLU A 421 -7.12 15.76 -2.02
C GLU A 421 -8.07 16.62 -2.89
N ARG A 422 -8.80 15.98 -3.79
CA ARG A 422 -9.81 16.60 -4.65
C ARG A 422 -11.23 16.38 -4.14
N CYS A 423 -11.39 16.07 -2.85
CA CYS A 423 -12.65 15.84 -2.16
C CYS A 423 -13.56 14.83 -2.89
N GLY A 424 -12.96 13.84 -3.52
CA GLY A 424 -13.64 12.79 -4.24
C GLY A 424 -14.25 13.16 -5.60
N ARG A 425 -13.77 14.24 -6.22
CA ARG A 425 -14.32 14.78 -7.47
C ARG A 425 -13.53 14.39 -8.72
N ALA A 426 -12.36 13.78 -8.56
CA ALA A 426 -11.56 13.32 -9.69
C ALA A 426 -12.08 11.99 -10.24
N ASN A 427 -11.78 11.71 -11.51
CA ASN A 427 -12.01 10.40 -12.11
C ASN A 427 -11.04 9.39 -11.48
N TYR A 428 -11.52 8.58 -10.55
CA TYR A 428 -10.70 7.62 -9.82
C TYR A 428 -10.12 6.51 -10.71
N PRO A 429 -10.88 5.87 -11.64
CA PRO A 429 -10.30 4.90 -12.57
C PRO A 429 -9.06 5.41 -13.32
N ASN A 430 -9.10 6.64 -13.85
CA ASN A 430 -7.95 7.24 -14.53
C ASN A 430 -6.76 7.45 -13.59
N LEU A 431 -7.02 7.78 -12.32
CA LEU A 431 -5.97 7.92 -11.31
C LEU A 431 -5.36 6.57 -10.94
N ALA A 432 -6.19 5.54 -10.75
CA ALA A 432 -5.75 4.18 -10.44
C ALA A 432 -4.88 3.62 -11.58
N GLU A 433 -5.29 3.78 -12.84
CA GLU A 433 -4.49 3.36 -13.99
C GLU A 433 -3.14 4.09 -14.08
N ARG A 434 -3.14 5.41 -13.84
CA ARG A 434 -1.94 6.24 -13.98
C ARG A 434 -0.93 6.09 -12.85
N TRP A 435 -1.38 5.84 -11.63
CA TRP A 435 -0.55 5.98 -10.43
C TRP A 435 -0.27 4.68 -9.70
N VAL A 436 -0.76 3.54 -10.19
CA VAL A 436 -0.32 2.23 -9.68
C VAL A 436 1.16 2.02 -10.03
N PRO A 437 2.02 1.76 -9.04
CA PRO A 437 3.43 1.53 -9.27
C PRO A 437 3.67 0.21 -10.01
N ALA A 438 4.44 0.24 -11.09
CA ALA A 438 4.85 -0.97 -11.80
C ALA A 438 5.80 -1.84 -10.96
N VAL A 439 6.63 -1.22 -10.12
CA VAL A 439 7.62 -1.90 -9.26
C VAL A 439 7.57 -1.26 -7.85
N PRO A 440 6.63 -1.67 -6.97
CA PRO A 440 6.48 -1.09 -5.63
C PRO A 440 7.78 -1.08 -4.80
N ALA A 441 8.63 -2.10 -4.92
CA ALA A 441 9.92 -2.16 -4.23
C ALA A 441 10.84 -0.97 -4.56
N SER A 442 10.72 -0.43 -5.77
CA SER A 442 11.54 0.69 -6.27
C SER A 442 11.00 2.08 -5.89
N LEU A 443 9.84 2.15 -5.22
CA LEU A 443 9.28 3.41 -4.77
C LEU A 443 10.29 4.18 -3.91
N SER A 444 10.39 5.47 -4.19
CA SER A 444 11.16 6.44 -3.42
C SER A 444 10.23 7.21 -2.49
N PRO A 445 10.58 7.43 -1.21
CA PRO A 445 9.83 8.30 -0.31
C PRO A 445 10.07 9.79 -0.60
N VAL A 446 11.03 10.13 -1.48
CA VAL A 446 11.40 11.52 -1.79
C VAL A 446 10.21 12.25 -2.39
N ARG A 447 9.99 13.48 -1.92
CA ARG A 447 8.87 14.30 -2.35
C ARG A 447 8.86 14.51 -3.88
N THR A 448 7.72 14.29 -4.51
CA THR A 448 7.53 14.42 -5.97
C THR A 448 6.56 15.54 -6.35
N VAL A 449 5.96 16.20 -5.36
CA VAL A 449 4.91 17.21 -5.52
C VAL A 449 5.15 18.41 -4.62
N GLU A 450 4.86 19.60 -5.11
CA GLU A 450 4.99 20.82 -4.30
C GLU A 450 3.88 20.88 -3.25
N GLY A 451 4.26 21.17 -2.00
CA GLY A 451 3.29 21.19 -0.89
C GLY A 451 2.17 22.22 -1.06
N GLY A 452 2.44 23.30 -1.81
CA GLY A 452 1.46 24.32 -2.18
C GLY A 452 0.35 23.79 -3.07
N GLU A 453 0.65 22.89 -4.01
CA GLU A 453 -0.33 22.34 -4.96
C GLU A 453 -1.38 21.49 -4.25
N ILE A 454 -0.96 20.58 -3.37
CA ILE A 454 -1.87 19.71 -2.59
C ILE A 454 -2.74 20.58 -1.68
N SER A 455 -2.12 21.50 -0.96
CA SER A 455 -2.84 22.39 -0.04
C SER A 455 -3.89 23.23 -0.76
N ALA A 456 -3.58 23.73 -1.96
CA ALA A 456 -4.51 24.52 -2.77
C ALA A 456 -5.69 23.67 -3.27
N ALA A 457 -5.42 22.49 -3.85
CA ALA A 457 -6.46 21.59 -4.34
C ALA A 457 -7.46 21.22 -3.23
N TRP A 458 -6.95 20.85 -2.05
CA TRP A 458 -7.78 20.51 -0.90
C TRP A 458 -8.56 21.71 -0.35
N ARG A 459 -7.94 22.89 -0.22
CA ARG A 459 -8.65 24.10 0.26
C ARG A 459 -9.79 24.50 -0.66
N ILE A 460 -9.56 24.43 -1.97
CA ILE A 460 -10.58 24.77 -2.98
C ILE A 460 -11.77 23.82 -2.85
N CYS A 461 -11.51 22.52 -2.74
CA CYS A 461 -12.59 21.55 -2.71
C CYS A 461 -13.30 21.48 -1.35
N SER A 462 -12.58 21.66 -0.24
CA SER A 462 -13.15 21.65 1.12
C SER A 462 -14.07 22.86 1.38
N ALA A 463 -13.72 24.03 0.83
CA ALA A 463 -14.58 25.22 0.86
C ALA A 463 -15.89 25.05 0.07
N ALA A 464 -15.95 24.10 -0.85
CA ALA A 464 -17.11 23.79 -1.68
C ALA A 464 -18.00 22.66 -1.13
N VAL A 465 -17.64 22.04 0.00
CA VAL A 465 -18.44 20.97 0.62
C VAL A 465 -19.80 21.53 1.06
N GLY A 466 -20.88 20.83 0.69
CA GLY A 466 -22.26 21.25 0.97
C GLY A 466 -22.88 22.19 -0.06
N LYS A 467 -22.12 22.67 -1.05
CA LYS A 467 -22.65 23.40 -2.20
C LYS A 467 -22.67 22.49 -3.43
N PRO A 468 -23.79 22.39 -4.18
CA PRO A 468 -23.74 21.79 -5.50
C PRO A 468 -22.78 22.63 -6.36
N LEU A 469 -21.64 22.07 -6.74
CA LEU A 469 -20.80 22.72 -7.73
C LEU A 469 -21.41 22.51 -9.12
N PRO A 470 -21.32 23.50 -10.02
CA PRO A 470 -21.58 23.26 -11.42
C PRO A 470 -20.65 22.14 -11.88
N MET A 471 -21.20 21.10 -12.52
CA MET A 471 -20.42 20.07 -13.20
C MET A 471 -19.70 20.72 -14.38
N THR A 472 -18.57 21.36 -14.08
CA THR A 472 -17.61 21.75 -15.11
C THR A 472 -16.69 20.54 -15.29
N PRO A 473 -16.50 20.03 -16.51
CA PRO A 473 -15.47 19.05 -16.77
C PRO A 473 -14.15 19.65 -16.29
N ILE A 474 -13.55 19.05 -15.26
CA ILE A 474 -12.17 19.37 -14.90
C ILE A 474 -11.36 18.83 -16.06
N GLY A 475 -11.03 19.71 -17.01
CA GLY A 475 -10.16 19.38 -18.13
C GLY A 475 -8.81 18.91 -17.61
N ASP A 476 -8.22 17.96 -18.34
CA ASP A 476 -6.93 17.30 -18.10
C ASP A 476 -5.70 18.24 -18.12
N SER A 477 -5.84 19.52 -17.77
CA SER A 477 -4.76 20.49 -17.82
C SER A 477 -3.91 20.46 -16.53
N VAL A 478 -3.25 19.33 -16.31
CA VAL A 478 -1.87 19.32 -15.78
C VAL A 478 -1.06 18.60 -16.86
N GLY A 479 -0.38 19.40 -17.68
CA GLY A 479 0.21 18.99 -18.95
C GLY A 479 1.25 17.88 -18.80
N MET A 480 0.89 16.71 -19.30
CA MET A 480 1.83 15.74 -19.84
C MET A 480 1.15 15.18 -21.09
N LYS A 481 1.56 15.70 -22.25
CA LYS A 481 1.09 15.20 -23.55
C LYS A 481 1.56 13.75 -23.70
N PRO A 482 0.66 12.78 -23.95
CA PRO A 482 1.08 11.50 -24.48
C PRO A 482 1.50 11.73 -25.94
N ASP A 483 2.76 11.43 -26.26
CA ASP A 483 3.20 11.35 -27.64
C ASP A 483 2.46 10.21 -28.34
N GLY A 484 1.56 10.58 -29.25
CA GLY A 484 0.76 9.64 -30.01
C GLY A 484 1.57 8.95 -31.10
N LYS A 485 1.28 7.65 -31.29
CA LYS A 485 1.17 6.98 -32.60
C LYS A 485 0.71 5.53 -32.41
N THR A 486 -0.59 5.28 -32.53
CA THR A 486 -1.12 4.01 -33.04
C THR A 486 -2.39 4.27 -33.85
N ALA A 487 -2.40 3.73 -35.06
CA ALA A 487 -3.44 3.84 -36.09
C ALA A 487 -4.70 3.02 -35.74
N PRO A 488 -5.86 3.27 -36.39
CA PRO A 488 -7.13 2.67 -36.01
C PRO A 488 -7.30 1.26 -36.58
N ALA A 489 -7.89 0.36 -35.78
CA ALA A 489 -8.40 -0.93 -36.25
C ALA A 489 -9.86 -0.79 -36.69
N GLU A 490 -10.17 -1.50 -37.76
CA GLU A 490 -11.43 -1.50 -38.51
C GLU A 490 -12.58 -2.19 -37.77
N ASP A 491 -13.78 -1.69 -38.04
CA ASP A 491 -15.11 -2.20 -37.69
C ASP A 491 -15.53 -3.31 -38.66
N PRO A 492 -16.27 -4.35 -38.23
CA PRO A 492 -17.30 -4.88 -39.09
C PRO A 492 -18.66 -5.00 -38.39
N GLN A 493 -19.59 -4.22 -38.91
CA GLN A 493 -21.03 -4.45 -38.86
C GLN A 493 -21.42 -5.74 -39.61
N GLY A 494 -22.45 -6.44 -39.13
CA GLY A 494 -23.10 -7.51 -39.89
C GLY A 494 -24.29 -8.19 -39.18
N ALA A 495 -25.49 -7.63 -39.40
CA ALA A 495 -26.86 -8.22 -39.49
C ALA A 495 -27.25 -9.43 -38.59
N ALA A 496 -28.26 -9.35 -37.71
CA ALA A 496 -29.73 -9.18 -37.89
C ALA A 496 -30.51 -10.41 -38.43
N ALA A 497 -31.41 -10.98 -37.59
CA ALA A 497 -32.77 -11.53 -37.87
C ALA A 497 -33.23 -12.35 -36.63
N ALA A 498 -34.21 -11.95 -35.81
CA ALA A 498 -35.66 -11.78 -36.00
C ALA A 498 -36.50 -13.09 -35.97
N LEU A 499 -37.69 -12.98 -35.35
CA LEU A 499 -38.80 -13.93 -35.11
C LEU A 499 -38.82 -14.54 -33.69
N GLY A 500 -39.87 -14.49 -32.87
CA GLY A 500 -41.23 -13.94 -32.99
C GLY A 500 -41.99 -14.26 -31.68
N SER A 501 -42.66 -13.27 -31.08
CA SER A 501 -44.12 -13.20 -30.82
C SER A 501 -44.79 -14.34 -30.02
N GLY A 502 -45.51 -13.97 -28.95
CA GLY A 502 -46.58 -14.78 -28.34
C GLY A 502 -46.69 -14.60 -26.81
N THR A 503 -47.25 -13.51 -26.29
CA THR A 503 -48.65 -13.36 -25.82
C THR A 503 -49.04 -14.07 -24.51
N SER A 504 -49.51 -13.23 -23.58
CA SER A 504 -50.74 -13.36 -22.75
C SER A 504 -50.73 -14.07 -21.39
N GLY A 505 -51.42 -13.42 -20.45
CA GLY A 505 -52.04 -13.98 -19.22
C GLY A 505 -51.12 -13.91 -17.99
N GLY A 506 -51.46 -13.32 -16.84
CA GLY A 506 -52.76 -13.00 -16.27
C GLY A 506 -52.90 -13.70 -14.91
N CYS A 507 -52.91 -12.89 -13.84
CA CYS A 507 -53.54 -13.11 -12.54
C CYS A 507 -53.02 -14.14 -11.49
N SER A 508 -52.84 -13.56 -10.29
CA SER A 508 -53.22 -14.03 -8.93
C SER A 508 -52.35 -14.99 -8.10
N ARG A 509 -51.84 -14.40 -7.00
CA ARG A 509 -51.90 -14.79 -5.56
C ARG A 509 -51.73 -16.28 -5.16
N ALA A 510 -50.70 -16.53 -4.34
CA ALA A 510 -50.74 -17.20 -3.01
C ALA A 510 -49.27 -17.47 -2.59
N SER A 511 -48.74 -16.80 -1.55
CA SER A 511 -48.76 -17.21 -0.13
C SER A 511 -47.79 -18.35 0.23
N SER A 512 -46.80 -17.96 1.04
CA SER A 512 -46.25 -18.66 2.22
C SER A 512 -45.38 -19.91 2.10
N MET A 513 -44.36 -19.92 2.99
CA MET A 513 -43.51 -21.02 3.48
C MET A 513 -42.24 -21.31 2.69
N VAL A 514 -41.08 -20.90 3.23
CA VAL A 514 -40.01 -21.81 3.73
C VAL A 514 -39.13 -21.02 4.70
N ALA A 515 -39.36 -21.22 5.99
CA ALA A 515 -38.43 -20.94 7.07
C ALA A 515 -38.49 -22.14 8.00
N ALA A 516 -37.58 -23.11 7.82
CA ALA A 516 -37.17 -24.16 8.78
C ALA A 516 -36.44 -25.30 8.03
N ALA A 517 -35.19 -25.08 7.65
CA ALA A 517 -34.32 -26.14 7.17
C ALA A 517 -32.83 -25.80 7.41
N ALA A 518 -32.47 -25.53 8.67
CA ALA A 518 -31.05 -25.40 9.06
C ALA A 518 -30.78 -25.69 10.56
N ALA A 519 -31.67 -26.42 11.24
CA ALA A 519 -31.50 -26.79 12.65
C ALA A 519 -31.45 -28.31 12.91
N ALA A 520 -31.39 -29.13 11.86
CA ALA A 520 -31.45 -30.60 11.96
C ALA A 520 -30.15 -31.33 11.58
N LEU A 521 -29.02 -30.63 11.43
CA LEU A 521 -27.73 -31.23 11.07
C LEU A 521 -26.67 -31.21 12.18
N ALA A 522 -26.98 -30.66 13.36
CA ALA A 522 -26.05 -30.60 14.49
C ALA A 522 -26.24 -31.70 15.56
N ALA A 523 -27.22 -32.60 15.42
CA ALA A 523 -27.53 -33.62 16.43
C ALA A 523 -27.12 -35.07 16.03
N ALA A 524 -26.50 -35.28 14.87
CA ALA A 524 -26.14 -36.62 14.39
C ALA A 524 -24.63 -36.97 14.49
N ALA A 525 -23.77 -36.05 14.95
CA ALA A 525 -22.33 -36.30 15.07
C ALA A 525 -21.84 -36.61 16.50
N ALA A 526 -22.73 -36.64 17.50
CA ALA A 526 -22.39 -36.92 18.89
C ALA A 526 -22.80 -38.33 19.39
N LEU A 527 -23.04 -39.27 18.46
CA LEU A 527 -23.44 -40.64 18.80
C LEU A 527 -22.64 -41.72 18.05
N LEU A 528 -21.44 -41.38 17.55
CA LEU A 528 -20.48 -42.33 17.01
C LEU A 528 -19.03 -42.06 17.45
N LEU A 529 -18.84 -41.59 18.69
CA LEU A 529 -17.64 -41.79 19.50
C LEU A 529 -18.01 -41.92 20.97
#